data_AF-A4TFX3-F1
#
_entry.id   AF-A4TFX3-F1
#
_cell.length_a   1.000
_cell.length_b   1.000
_cell.length_c   1.000
_cell.angle_alpha   90.00
_cell.angle_beta   90.00
_cell.angle_gamma   90.00
#
_symmetry.space_group_name_H-M   'P 1'
#
loop_
_entity.id
_entity.type
_entity.pdbx_description
1 polymer ?
#
loop_
_entity_poly.entity_id
_entity_poly.type
_entity_poly.pdbx_seq_one_letter_code
_entity_poly.pdbx_strand_id
1 'polypeptide(L)'
;MAIRGETAAGAQAGASVGMHLSSDFPDVPTGADTKSAAIATELQSFVTAISTDITTYNTSLDQAREGMVAAPRRVDAADREGAAVIQSSGGTYTI
;
A
#
# COMPACT_ATOMS: atom_id res chain seq x y z
N MET A 1 10.37 -25.83 16.77
CA MET A 1 10.10 -25.01 15.57
C MET A 1 9.31 -23.81 16.05
N ALA A 2 9.92 -22.63 16.15
CA ALA A 2 9.22 -21.43 16.60
C ALA A 2 8.41 -20.90 15.42
N ILE A 3 7.09 -21.04 15.48
CA ILE A 3 6.17 -20.29 14.62
C ILE A 3 6.44 -18.82 14.94
N ARG A 4 7.09 -18.10 14.03
CA ARG A 4 7.34 -16.66 14.15
C ARG A 4 6.69 -16.02 12.94
N GLY A 5 6.06 -14.86 13.12
CA GLY A 5 5.53 -14.08 12.01
C GLY A 5 6.66 -13.88 10.99
N GLU A 6 6.50 -14.37 9.77
CA GLU A 6 7.51 -14.34 8.71
C GLU A 6 7.77 -12.90 8.21
N THR A 7 8.33 -12.06 9.07
CA THR A 7 8.50 -10.62 8.88
C THR A 7 9.41 -10.28 7.70
N ALA A 8 10.42 -11.12 7.44
CA ALA A 8 11.29 -10.99 6.28
C ALA A 8 10.52 -11.23 4.97
N ALA A 9 9.66 -12.25 4.92
CA ALA A 9 8.83 -12.54 3.75
C ALA A 9 7.81 -11.42 3.50
N GLY A 10 7.17 -10.88 4.55
CA GLY A 10 6.28 -9.73 4.41
C GLY A 10 6.97 -8.45 3.93
N ALA A 11 8.22 -8.20 4.38
CA ALA A 11 9.02 -7.09 3.89
C ALA A 11 9.42 -7.25 2.41
N GLN A 12 9.80 -8.46 1.99
CA GLN A 12 10.09 -8.75 0.59
C GLN A 12 8.85 -8.62 -0.29
N ALA A 13 7.71 -9.16 0.15
CA ALA A 13 6.43 -9.04 -0.53
C ALA A 13 6.04 -7.56 -0.72
N GLY A 14 6.07 -6.77 0.36
CA GLY A 14 5.78 -5.33 0.32
C GLY A 14 6.72 -4.56 -0.61
N ALA A 15 8.01 -4.89 -0.66
CA ALA A 15 8.95 -4.24 -1.58
C ALA A 15 8.70 -4.62 -3.06
N SER A 16 8.09 -5.78 -3.33
CA SER A 16 7.85 -6.31 -4.67
C SER A 16 6.44 -6.06 -5.21
N VAL A 17 5.52 -5.59 -4.37
CA VAL A 17 4.12 -5.40 -4.78
C VAL A 17 3.96 -4.11 -5.59
N GLY A 18 3.58 -4.30 -6.86
CA GLY A 18 3.20 -3.26 -7.81
C GLY A 18 4.26 -2.20 -8.09
N MET A 19 3.94 -1.29 -9.00
CA MET A 19 4.71 -0.07 -9.25
C MET A 19 3.76 1.12 -9.27
N HIS A 20 4.25 2.29 -8.87
CA HIS A 20 3.47 3.51 -9.04
C HIS A 20 3.24 3.78 -10.53
N LEU A 21 2.06 4.29 -10.83
CA LEU A 21 1.73 4.84 -12.15
C LEU A 21 2.09 6.32 -12.18
N SER A 22 2.61 6.81 -13.31
CA SER A 22 2.90 8.23 -13.50
C SER A 22 1.62 9.02 -13.75
N SER A 23 1.46 10.16 -13.07
CA SER A 23 0.40 11.14 -13.33
C SER A 23 0.87 12.29 -14.23
N ASP A 24 2.05 12.17 -14.86
CA ASP A 24 2.56 13.22 -15.75
C ASP A 24 1.87 13.14 -17.11
N PHE A 25 1.00 14.11 -17.35
CA PHE A 25 0.33 14.30 -18.63
C PHE A 25 0.88 15.54 -19.34
N PRO A 26 0.95 15.53 -20.68
CA PRO A 26 1.26 16.74 -21.44
C PRO A 26 0.19 17.81 -21.24
N ASP A 27 0.58 19.06 -21.41
CA ASP A 27 -0.36 20.19 -21.34
C ASP A 27 -1.49 20.04 -22.37
N VAL A 28 -2.70 20.39 -21.94
CA VAL A 28 -3.87 20.37 -22.81
C VAL A 28 -3.77 21.51 -23.84
N PRO A 29 -3.88 21.22 -25.15
CA PRO A 29 -3.81 22.24 -26.18
C PRO A 29 -4.97 23.24 -26.06
N THR A 30 -4.69 24.51 -26.36
CA THR A 30 -5.68 25.59 -26.34
C THR A 30 -5.99 26.08 -27.75
N GLY A 31 -7.22 26.58 -27.96
CA GLY A 31 -7.64 27.20 -29.21
C GLY A 31 -8.63 28.34 -28.97
N ALA A 32 -8.61 29.33 -29.85
CA ALA A 32 -9.36 30.58 -29.68
C ALA A 32 -10.85 30.48 -30.09
N ASP A 33 -11.21 29.51 -30.93
CA ASP A 33 -12.60 29.30 -31.32
C ASP A 33 -13.37 28.46 -30.30
N THR A 34 -14.70 28.62 -30.30
CA THR A 34 -15.60 27.97 -29.32
C THR A 34 -15.53 26.45 -29.36
N LYS A 35 -15.31 25.82 -30.52
CA LYS A 35 -15.22 24.35 -30.60
C LYS A 35 -13.92 23.87 -29.97
N SER A 36 -12.80 24.53 -30.28
CA SER A 36 -11.50 24.20 -29.68
C SER A 36 -11.50 24.39 -28.17
N ALA A 37 -12.13 25.45 -27.66
CA ALA A 37 -12.27 25.68 -26.22
C ALA A 37 -13.09 24.58 -25.52
N ALA A 38 -14.17 24.11 -26.15
CA ALA A 38 -14.98 23.00 -25.62
C ALA A 38 -14.17 21.69 -25.58
N ILE A 39 -13.42 21.38 -26.65
CA ILE A 39 -12.55 20.19 -26.70
C ILE A 39 -11.46 20.26 -25.62
N ALA A 40 -10.82 21.42 -25.45
CA ALA A 40 -9.81 21.61 -24.42
C ALA A 40 -10.38 21.40 -23.00
N THR A 41 -11.62 21.85 -22.76
CA THR A 41 -12.31 21.66 -21.47
C THR A 41 -12.56 20.18 -21.17
N GLU A 42 -13.03 19.42 -22.16
CA GLU A 42 -13.25 17.97 -22.03
C GLU A 42 -11.94 17.22 -21.80
N LEU A 43 -10.88 17.54 -22.57
CA LEU A 43 -9.55 16.96 -22.39
C LEU A 43 -8.98 17.24 -21.00
N GLN A 44 -9.12 18.48 -20.51
CA GLN A 44 -8.68 18.84 -19.16
C GLN A 44 -9.45 18.06 -18.09
N SER A 45 -10.76 17.90 -18.25
CA SER A 45 -11.59 17.12 -17.32
C SER A 45 -11.15 15.66 -17.29
N PHE A 46 -10.89 15.07 -18.46
CA PHE A 46 -10.36 13.71 -18.59
C PHE A 46 -8.98 13.53 -17.93
N VAL A 47 -8.02 14.41 -18.21
CA VAL A 47 -6.69 14.37 -17.60
C VAL A 47 -6.77 14.50 -16.07
N THR A 48 -7.63 15.37 -15.58
CA THR A 48 -7.85 15.58 -14.14
C THR A 48 -8.44 14.33 -13.47
N ALA A 49 -9.42 13.69 -14.10
CA ALA A 49 -10.02 12.46 -13.60
C ALA A 49 -8.98 11.33 -13.51
N ILE A 50 -8.21 11.10 -14.58
CA ILE A 50 -7.17 10.07 -14.57
C ILE A 50 -6.08 10.36 -13.54
N SER A 51 -5.66 11.62 -13.40
CA SER A 51 -4.66 12.00 -12.39
C SER A 51 -5.14 11.69 -10.97
N THR A 52 -6.44 11.85 -10.72
CA THR A 52 -7.09 11.50 -9.44
C THR A 52 -7.11 9.99 -9.21
N ASP A 53 -7.46 9.22 -10.24
CA ASP A 53 -7.48 7.75 -10.17
C ASP A 53 -6.08 7.18 -9.94
N ILE A 54 -5.06 7.73 -10.62
CA ILE A 54 -3.65 7.34 -10.44
C ILE A 54 -3.18 7.64 -9.02
N THR A 55 -3.52 8.81 -8.48
CA THR A 55 -3.19 9.17 -7.09
C THR A 55 -3.83 8.19 -6.09
N THR A 56 -5.09 7.83 -6.34
CA THR A 56 -5.84 6.87 -5.52
C THR A 56 -5.22 5.47 -5.58
N TYR A 57 -4.84 5.03 -6.79
CA TYR A 57 -4.15 3.76 -7.00
C TYR A 57 -2.79 3.73 -6.28
N ASN A 58 -1.95 4.76 -6.45
CA ASN A 58 -0.63 4.82 -5.82
C ASN A 58 -0.74 4.83 -4.28
N THR A 59 -1.70 5.57 -3.74
CA THR A 59 -1.98 5.58 -2.29
C THR A 59 -2.41 4.20 -1.80
N SER A 60 -3.29 3.53 -2.53
CA SER A 60 -3.76 2.17 -2.20
C SER A 60 -2.62 1.15 -2.25
N LEU A 61 -1.71 1.32 -3.22
CA LEU A 61 -0.52 0.49 -3.35
C LEU A 61 0.39 0.67 -2.12
N ASP A 62 0.65 1.91 -1.70
CA ASP A 62 1.50 2.17 -0.53
C ASP A 62 0.89 1.60 0.75
N GLN A 63 -0.42 1.75 0.96
CA GLN A 63 -1.13 1.11 2.07
C GLN A 63 -1.01 -0.41 2.05
N ALA A 64 -1.10 -1.03 0.86
CA ALA A 64 -0.92 -2.48 0.73
C ALA A 64 0.51 -2.91 1.11
N ARG A 65 1.53 -2.16 0.66
CA ARG A 65 2.94 -2.43 1.01
C ARG A 65 3.16 -2.32 2.52
N GLU A 66 2.64 -1.28 3.14
CA GLU A 66 2.70 -1.09 4.59
C GLU A 66 2.00 -2.24 5.33
N GLY A 67 0.82 -2.64 4.88
CA GLY A 67 0.06 -3.77 5.44
C GLY A 67 0.83 -5.09 5.39
N MET A 68 1.48 -5.38 4.26
CA MET A 68 2.30 -6.60 4.09
C MET A 68 3.50 -6.64 5.03
N VAL A 69 4.07 -5.48 5.39
CA VAL A 69 5.14 -5.38 6.37
C VAL A 69 4.59 -5.46 7.81
N ALA A 70 3.47 -4.78 8.08
CA ALA A 70 2.92 -4.63 9.41
C ALA A 70 2.26 -5.92 9.94
N ALA A 71 1.55 -6.65 9.08
CA ALA A 71 0.83 -7.86 9.47
C ALA A 71 1.71 -8.94 10.13
N PRO A 72 2.82 -9.41 9.53
CA PRO A 72 3.68 -10.40 10.17
C PRO A 72 4.40 -9.85 11.40
N ARG A 73 4.68 -8.54 11.47
CA ARG A 73 5.24 -7.91 12.68
C ARG A 73 4.29 -7.95 13.85
N ARG A 74 2.98 -7.75 13.62
CA ARG A 74 1.95 -7.89 14.65
C ARG A 74 1.82 -9.32 15.15
N VAL A 75 1.90 -10.31 14.26
CA VAL A 75 1.91 -11.73 14.63
C VAL A 75 3.13 -12.05 15.49
N ASP A 76 4.33 -11.68 15.04
CA ASP A 76 5.57 -11.94 15.77
C ASP A 76 5.62 -11.22 17.14
N ALA A 77 5.02 -10.03 17.25
CA ALA A 77 4.88 -9.35 18.55
C ALA A 77 3.91 -10.07 19.49
N ALA A 78 2.74 -10.49 18.99
CA ALA A 78 1.74 -11.23 19.76
C ALA A 78 2.28 -12.59 20.24
N ASP A 79 3.02 -13.30 19.38
CA ASP A 79 3.67 -14.56 19.73
C ASP A 79 4.70 -14.37 20.86
N ARG A 80 5.50 -13.30 20.80
CA ARG A 80 6.47 -12.96 21.86
C ARG A 80 5.79 -12.60 23.18
N GLU A 81 4.71 -11.84 23.14
CA GLU A 81 3.92 -11.50 24.32
C GLU A 81 3.31 -12.76 24.95
N GLY A 82 2.69 -13.62 24.14
CA GLY A 82 2.15 -14.90 24.60
C GLY A 82 3.21 -15.80 25.24
N ALA A 83 4.40 -15.92 24.62
CA ALA A 83 5.50 -16.68 25.18
C ALA A 83 5.98 -16.13 26.53
N ALA A 84 6.05 -14.79 26.68
CA ALA A 84 6.42 -14.15 27.94
C ALA A 84 5.38 -14.43 29.04
N VAL A 85 4.09 -14.40 28.72
CA VAL A 85 3.01 -14.76 29.64
C VAL A 85 3.18 -16.21 30.14
N ILE A 86 3.41 -17.17 29.24
CA ILE A 86 3.63 -18.57 29.61
C ILE A 86 4.89 -18.76 30.48
N GLN A 87 5.98 -18.07 30.17
CA GLN A 87 7.20 -18.14 31.00
C GLN A 87 6.98 -17.56 32.41
N SER A 88 6.19 -16.50 32.51
CA SER A 88 5.88 -15.84 33.79
C SER A 88 4.82 -16.56 34.63
N SER A 89 4.03 -17.48 34.05
CA SER A 89 2.93 -18.14 34.74
C SER A 89 3.33 -19.31 35.64
N GLY A 90 4.63 -19.62 35.75
CA GLY A 90 5.16 -20.56 36.75
C GLY A 90 4.71 -22.02 36.62
N GLY A 91 4.07 -22.39 35.51
CA GLY A 91 3.55 -23.74 35.29
C GLY A 91 4.66 -24.73 34.97
N THR A 92 5.17 -25.46 35.98
CA THR A 92 5.87 -26.72 35.76
C THR A 92 4.89 -27.74 35.20
N TYR A 93 4.95 -28.01 33.90
CA TYR A 93 4.34 -29.20 33.32
C TYR A 93 5.30 -30.37 33.48
N THR A 94 5.02 -31.23 34.47
CA THR A 94 5.66 -32.54 34.58
C THR A 94 5.02 -33.45 33.54
N ILE A 95 5.84 -34.02 32.64
CA ILE A 95 5.43 -35.09 31.71
C ILE A 95 5.39 -36.41 32.47
#